data_AF-A0A966R864-F1
#
_entry.id   AF-A0A966R864-F1
#
_cell.length_a   1.000
_cell.length_b   1.000
_cell.length_c   1.000
_cell.angle_alpha   90.00
_cell.angle_beta   90.00
_cell.angle_gamma   90.00
#
_symmetry.space_group_name_H-M   'P 1'
#
loop_
_entity.id
_entity.type
_entity.pdbx_description
1 polymer ?
#
loop_
_entity_poly.entity_id
_entity_poly.type
_entity_poly.pdbx_seq_one_letter_code
_entity_poly.pdbx_strand_id
1 'polypeptide(L)'
;MSQSSRNAKAVDNLVEFITGFRHELGAMATLYGQLPALIDAEHDAVTSGNFHLVREATGAKMAVCDLIASSHEKLVDLSRRLPRIAGSLTGETCETPATLSACLTVMVDLADVVSRDNSSNPVQALTRDVLQRLLAGSTSSLASFLEIAESVKPRIEANRLLLQKLAKSYQDSYRFWIEMAAETQSPYDARGIQKSSSVASGIRVKA
;
A
#
# COMPACT_ATOMS: atom_id res chain seq x y z
N MET A 1 9.53 12.45 -44.22
CA MET A 1 9.65 13.00 -42.84
C MET A 1 11.12 13.04 -42.48
N SER A 2 11.66 14.22 -42.15
CA SER A 2 13.06 14.36 -41.75
C SER A 2 13.32 13.72 -40.38
N GLN A 3 14.52 13.19 -40.17
CA GLN A 3 14.97 12.56 -38.92
C GLN A 3 14.81 13.52 -37.70
N SER A 4 14.99 14.82 -37.93
CA SER A 4 14.74 15.89 -36.96
C SER A 4 13.29 15.96 -36.46
N SER A 5 12.29 15.73 -37.33
CA SER A 5 10.87 15.73 -36.94
C SER A 5 10.46 14.50 -36.12
N ARG A 6 11.12 13.35 -36.33
CA ARG A 6 10.87 12.14 -35.53
C ARG A 6 11.44 12.28 -34.12
N ASN A 7 12.64 12.84 -33.99
CA ASN A 7 13.28 13.05 -32.68
C ASN A 7 12.51 14.07 -31.82
N ALA A 8 11.99 15.15 -32.41
CA ALA A 8 11.17 16.11 -31.68
C ALA A 8 9.92 15.45 -31.06
N LYS A 9 9.18 14.66 -31.85
CA LYS A 9 7.98 13.95 -31.36
C LYS A 9 8.32 12.92 -30.27
N ALA A 10 9.45 12.23 -30.38
CA ALA A 10 9.89 11.26 -29.39
C ALA A 10 10.25 11.93 -28.05
N VAL A 11 10.86 13.12 -28.10
CA VAL A 11 11.16 13.94 -26.92
C VAL A 11 9.87 14.47 -26.28
N ASP A 12 8.91 14.95 -27.06
CA ASP A 12 7.60 15.37 -26.53
C ASP A 12 6.88 14.21 -25.81
N ASN A 13 6.91 13.01 -26.39
CA ASN A 13 6.35 11.81 -25.76
C ASN A 13 7.07 11.45 -24.45
N LEU A 14 8.39 11.66 -24.36
CA LEU A 14 9.16 11.44 -23.14
C LEU A 14 8.80 12.46 -22.06
N VAL A 15 8.62 13.74 -22.41
CA VAL A 15 8.18 14.78 -21.48
C VAL A 15 6.78 14.49 -20.96
N GLU A 16 5.84 14.13 -21.84
CA GLU A 16 4.48 13.71 -21.46
C GLU A 16 4.51 12.51 -20.52
N PHE A 17 5.35 11.51 -20.83
CA PHE A 17 5.54 10.33 -20.00
C PHE A 17 6.03 10.69 -18.60
N ILE A 18 7.14 11.43 -18.49
CA ILE A 18 7.74 11.78 -17.18
C ILE A 18 6.74 12.59 -16.35
N THR A 19 5.99 13.50 -16.99
CA THR A 19 4.97 14.31 -16.33
C THR A 19 3.82 13.45 -15.80
N GLY A 20 3.30 12.53 -16.62
CA GLY A 20 2.24 11.60 -16.22
C GLY A 20 2.70 10.64 -15.12
N PHE A 21 3.90 10.09 -15.24
CA PHE A 21 4.50 9.20 -14.24
C PHE A 21 4.66 9.90 -12.89
N ARG A 22 5.17 11.14 -12.89
CA ARG A 22 5.29 11.94 -11.67
C ARG A 22 3.94 12.26 -11.04
N HIS A 23 2.94 12.60 -11.85
CA HIS A 23 1.60 12.89 -11.38
C HIS A 23 0.99 11.67 -10.66
N GLU A 24 1.04 10.50 -11.27
CA GLU A 24 0.51 9.27 -10.67
C GLU A 24 1.32 8.83 -9.43
N LEU A 25 2.65 9.00 -9.43
CA LEU A 25 3.44 8.80 -8.20
C LEU A 25 3.00 9.71 -7.06
N GLY A 26 2.74 11.00 -7.35
CA GLY A 26 2.24 11.95 -6.37
C GLY A 26 0.84 11.60 -5.85
N ALA A 27 -0.04 11.12 -6.74
CA ALA A 27 -1.36 10.61 -6.37
C ALA A 27 -1.25 9.39 -5.45
N MET A 28 -0.40 8.41 -5.80
CA MET A 28 -0.12 7.26 -4.95
C MET A 28 0.45 7.66 -3.59
N ALA A 29 1.43 8.56 -3.54
CA ALA A 29 2.01 9.04 -2.29
C ALA A 29 0.95 9.70 -1.38
N THR A 30 0.05 10.49 -1.97
CA THR A 30 -1.06 11.13 -1.24
C THR A 30 -2.01 10.09 -0.65
N LEU A 31 -2.40 9.08 -1.42
CA LEU A 31 -3.29 8.01 -0.97
C LEU A 31 -2.63 7.15 0.11
N TYR A 32 -1.36 6.78 -0.07
CA TYR A 32 -0.59 6.07 0.95
C TYR A 32 -0.41 6.90 2.23
N GLY A 33 -0.29 8.23 2.11
CA GLY A 33 -0.23 9.13 3.26
C GLY A 33 -1.51 9.17 4.09
N GLN A 34 -2.66 8.77 3.53
CA GLN A 34 -3.94 8.68 4.25
C GLN A 34 -4.07 7.36 5.04
N LEU A 35 -3.44 6.28 4.58
CA LEU A 35 -3.56 4.95 5.19
C LEU A 35 -3.16 4.90 6.68
N PRO A 36 -2.05 5.52 7.14
CA PRO A 36 -1.67 5.50 8.55
C PRO A 36 -2.78 5.95 9.49
N ALA A 37 -3.43 7.08 9.18
CA ALA A 37 -4.51 7.63 10.02
C ALA A 37 -5.76 6.72 10.02
N LEU A 38 -6.07 6.08 8.88
CA LEU A 38 -7.19 5.14 8.79
C LEU A 38 -6.92 3.83 9.54
N ILE A 39 -5.67 3.36 9.52
CA ILE A 39 -5.24 2.17 10.26
C ILE A 39 -5.29 2.46 11.78
N ASP A 40 -4.83 3.64 12.21
CA ASP A 40 -4.90 4.06 13.60
C ASP A 40 -6.36 4.21 14.06
N ALA A 41 -7.22 4.83 13.24
CA ALA A 41 -8.65 4.94 13.54
C ALA A 41 -9.32 3.57 13.69
N GLU A 42 -8.96 2.60 12.84
CA GLU A 42 -9.42 1.21 12.98
C GLU A 42 -8.86 0.57 14.26
N HIS A 43 -7.59 0.82 14.61
CA HIS A 43 -6.99 0.33 15.85
C HIS A 43 -7.76 0.81 17.09
N ASP A 44 -8.03 2.11 17.16
CA ASP A 44 -8.74 2.76 18.26
C ASP A 44 -10.20 2.30 18.34
N ALA A 45 -10.85 2.11 17.18
CA ALA A 45 -12.21 1.56 17.12
C ALA A 45 -12.27 0.12 17.63
N VAL A 46 -11.28 -0.71 17.27
CA VAL A 46 -11.19 -2.10 17.71
C VAL A 46 -10.90 -2.19 19.21
N THR A 47 -9.98 -1.37 19.73
CA THR A 47 -9.66 -1.36 21.17
C THR A 47 -10.80 -0.83 22.04
N SER A 48 -11.58 0.13 21.54
CA SER A 48 -12.79 0.63 22.22
C SER A 48 -13.98 -0.33 22.13
N GLY A 49 -13.90 -1.40 21.34
CA GLY A 49 -15.00 -2.36 21.14
C GLY A 49 -16.20 -1.76 20.40
N ASN A 50 -16.03 -0.63 19.72
CA ASN A 50 -17.11 0.03 19.00
C ASN A 50 -17.20 -0.46 17.55
N PHE A 51 -18.01 -1.50 17.33
CA PHE A 51 -18.18 -2.12 16.02
C PHE A 51 -18.66 -1.17 14.91
N HIS A 52 -19.37 -0.08 15.25
CA HIS A 52 -19.76 0.92 14.26
C HIS A 52 -18.54 1.66 13.72
N LEU A 53 -17.68 2.16 14.61
CA LEU A 53 -16.45 2.85 14.24
C LEU A 53 -15.49 1.92 13.49
N VAL A 54 -15.44 0.63 13.85
CA VAL A 54 -14.65 -0.36 13.11
C VAL A 54 -15.14 -0.46 11.67
N ARG A 55 -16.45 -0.60 11.46
CA ARG A 55 -17.04 -0.69 10.12
C ARG A 55 -16.77 0.56 9.29
N GLU A 56 -16.89 1.75 9.88
CA GLU A 56 -16.59 3.02 9.21
C GLU A 56 -15.12 3.14 8.82
N ALA A 57 -14.20 2.86 9.74
CA ALA A 57 -12.76 2.90 9.50
C ALA A 57 -12.32 1.89 8.45
N THR A 58 -12.83 0.65 8.52
CA THR A 58 -12.57 -0.38 7.51
C THR A 58 -13.13 0.03 6.15
N GLY A 59 -14.33 0.60 6.09
CA GLY A 59 -14.94 1.12 4.85
C GLY A 59 -14.09 2.20 4.19
N ALA A 60 -13.67 3.20 4.96
CA ALA A 60 -12.78 4.27 4.48
C ALA A 60 -11.43 3.73 4.00
N LYS A 61 -10.83 2.79 4.75
CA LYS A 61 -9.58 2.14 4.37
C LYS A 61 -9.71 1.36 3.05
N MET A 62 -10.80 0.60 2.86
CA MET A 62 -11.04 -0.13 1.61
C MET A 62 -11.19 0.83 0.43
N ALA A 63 -11.93 1.93 0.58
CA ALA A 63 -12.07 2.93 -0.47
C ALA A 63 -10.71 3.53 -0.90
N VAL A 64 -9.82 3.82 0.05
CA VAL A 64 -8.46 4.28 -0.26
C VAL A 64 -7.63 3.18 -0.94
N CYS A 65 -7.74 1.92 -0.51
CA CYS A 65 -7.07 0.80 -1.17
C CYS A 65 -7.53 0.60 -2.62
N ASP A 66 -8.83 0.79 -2.91
CA ASP A 66 -9.35 0.71 -4.28
C ASP A 66 -8.78 1.82 -5.17
N LEU A 67 -8.64 3.04 -4.63
CA LEU A 67 -7.99 4.15 -5.33
C LEU A 67 -6.50 3.88 -5.56
N ILE A 68 -5.81 3.28 -4.58
CA ILE A 68 -4.41 2.87 -4.72
C ILE A 68 -4.26 1.84 -5.83
N ALA A 69 -5.14 0.83 -5.87
CA ALA A 69 -5.12 -0.20 -6.92
C ALA A 69 -5.30 0.44 -8.31
N SER A 70 -6.26 1.37 -8.45
CA SER A 70 -6.48 2.08 -9.71
C SER A 70 -5.28 2.92 -10.13
N SER A 71 -4.62 3.65 -9.22
CA SER A 71 -3.43 4.44 -9.55
C SER A 71 -2.22 3.54 -9.86
N HIS A 72 -2.10 2.39 -9.19
CA HIS A 72 -1.09 1.40 -9.52
C HIS A 72 -1.27 0.83 -10.94
N GLU A 73 -2.50 0.50 -11.34
CA GLU A 73 -2.80 0.06 -12.71
C GLU A 73 -2.41 1.12 -13.74
N LYS A 74 -2.71 2.40 -13.47
CA LYS A 74 -2.28 3.51 -14.34
C LYS A 74 -0.75 3.61 -14.45
N LEU A 75 -0.02 3.44 -13.35
CA LEU A 75 1.46 3.42 -13.40
C LEU A 75 1.99 2.24 -14.20
N VAL A 76 1.36 1.06 -14.10
CA VAL A 76 1.72 -0.12 -14.91
C VAL A 76 1.42 0.13 -16.39
N ASP A 77 0.29 0.74 -16.72
CA ASP A 77 -0.06 1.08 -18.10
C ASP A 77 0.86 2.16 -18.67
N LEU A 78 1.26 3.13 -17.85
CA LEU A 78 2.30 4.08 -18.20
C LEU A 78 3.62 3.34 -18.45
N SER A 79 4.12 2.50 -17.53
CA SER A 79 5.42 1.82 -17.69
C SER A 79 5.49 0.96 -18.97
N ARG A 80 4.38 0.36 -19.41
CA ARG A 80 4.28 -0.37 -20.69
C ARG A 80 4.51 0.51 -21.93
N ARG A 81 4.32 1.83 -21.83
CA ARG A 81 4.63 2.79 -22.93
C ARG A 81 6.13 3.08 -23.04
N LEU A 82 6.90 2.92 -21.96
CA LEU A 82 8.30 3.33 -21.90
C LEU A 82 9.19 2.61 -22.94
N PRO A 83 9.06 1.29 -23.19
CA PRO A 83 9.78 0.60 -24.25
C PRO A 83 9.61 1.21 -25.65
N ARG A 84 8.40 1.66 -25.97
CA ARG A 84 8.08 2.25 -27.28
C ARG A 84 8.75 3.61 -27.44
N ILE A 85 8.78 4.41 -26.36
CA ILE A 85 9.46 5.70 -26.32
C ILE A 85 10.97 5.48 -26.45
N ALA A 86 11.52 4.54 -25.67
CA ALA A 86 12.93 4.17 -25.73
C ALA A 86 13.36 3.76 -27.13
N GLY A 87 12.65 2.82 -27.76
CA GLY A 87 12.97 2.37 -29.12
C GLY A 87 12.81 3.46 -30.18
N SER A 88 11.96 4.47 -29.97
CA SER A 88 11.87 5.62 -30.87
C SER A 88 13.05 6.59 -30.76
N LEU A 89 13.75 6.61 -29.61
CA LEU A 89 14.89 7.48 -29.34
C LEU A 89 16.24 6.80 -29.63
N THR A 90 16.39 5.53 -29.26
CA THR A 90 17.66 4.79 -29.38
C THR A 90 17.71 3.89 -30.61
N GLY A 91 16.55 3.54 -31.20
CA GLY A 91 16.45 2.55 -32.28
C GLY A 91 16.54 1.09 -31.79
N GLU A 92 16.70 0.86 -30.48
CA GLU A 92 16.84 -0.46 -29.88
C GLU A 92 15.56 -0.91 -29.17
N THR A 93 15.32 -2.22 -29.13
CA THR A 93 14.22 -2.78 -28.32
C THR A 93 14.58 -2.73 -26.84
N CYS A 94 13.81 -1.98 -26.07
CA CYS A 94 13.93 -1.93 -24.61
C CYS A 94 12.89 -2.87 -23.96
N GLU A 95 13.27 -3.56 -22.89
CA GLU A 95 12.33 -4.37 -22.12
C GLU A 95 11.43 -3.51 -21.22
N THR A 96 10.27 -4.03 -20.83
CA THR A 96 9.39 -3.30 -19.91
C THR A 96 10.01 -3.34 -18.51
N PRO A 97 10.27 -2.19 -17.87
CA PRO A 97 10.89 -2.19 -16.55
C PRO A 97 9.96 -2.83 -15.51
N ALA A 98 10.51 -3.71 -14.68
CA ALA A 98 9.74 -4.45 -13.67
C ALA A 98 9.41 -3.63 -12.42
N THR A 99 10.12 -2.53 -12.17
CA THR A 99 9.96 -1.71 -10.96
C THR A 99 9.87 -0.21 -11.29
N LEU A 100 9.27 0.57 -10.38
CA LEU A 100 9.20 2.03 -10.52
C LEU A 100 10.60 2.67 -10.54
N SER A 101 11.53 2.15 -9.73
CA SER A 101 12.93 2.58 -9.75
C SER A 101 13.59 2.29 -11.10
N ALA A 102 13.34 1.11 -11.69
CA ALA A 102 13.87 0.77 -13.01
C ALA A 102 13.26 1.66 -14.11
N CYS A 103 11.98 2.02 -14.01
CA CYS A 103 11.37 3.03 -14.90
C CYS A 103 12.12 4.36 -14.82
N LEU A 104 12.46 4.80 -13.61
CA LEU A 104 13.20 6.03 -13.36
C LEU A 104 14.62 5.99 -13.93
N THR A 105 15.33 4.88 -13.77
CA THR A 105 16.64 4.66 -14.40
C THR A 105 16.56 4.78 -15.92
N VAL A 106 15.61 4.08 -16.55
CA VAL A 106 15.42 4.16 -18.01
C VAL A 106 15.10 5.58 -18.46
N MET A 107 14.26 6.33 -17.72
CA MET A 107 13.97 7.73 -18.07
C MET A 107 15.21 8.64 -17.96
N VAL A 108 16.08 8.40 -16.98
CA VAL A 108 17.36 9.12 -16.83
C VAL A 108 18.28 8.81 -18.02
N ASP A 109 18.42 7.54 -18.38
CA ASP A 109 19.26 7.11 -19.50
C ASP A 109 18.75 7.73 -20.83
N LEU A 110 17.44 7.75 -21.04
CA LEU A 110 16.84 8.37 -22.23
C LEU A 110 17.05 9.89 -22.27
N ALA A 111 16.95 10.58 -21.14
CA ALA A 111 17.22 12.01 -21.08
C ALA A 111 18.69 12.33 -21.38
N ASP A 112 19.62 11.47 -20.97
CA ASP A 112 21.04 11.58 -21.30
C ASP A 112 21.31 11.34 -22.78
N VAL A 113 20.66 10.35 -23.40
CA VAL A 113 20.74 10.11 -24.87
C VAL A 113 20.27 11.35 -25.64
N VAL A 114 19.11 11.91 -25.27
CA VAL A 114 18.57 13.14 -25.87
C VAL A 114 19.54 14.31 -25.72
N SER A 115 20.29 14.36 -24.62
CA SER A 115 21.24 15.44 -24.30
C SER A 115 22.58 15.32 -25.02
N ARG A 116 23.03 14.11 -25.40
CA ARG A 116 24.33 13.88 -26.05
C ARG A 116 24.33 14.20 -27.53
N ASP A 117 23.21 14.01 -28.21
CA ASP A 117 23.16 14.10 -29.68
C ASP A 117 23.27 15.52 -30.24
N ASN A 118 23.11 16.59 -29.45
CA ASN A 118 23.10 17.95 -30.01
C ASN A 118 23.47 19.08 -29.02
N SER A 119 24.75 19.22 -28.68
CA SER A 119 25.25 20.16 -27.66
C SER A 119 25.29 21.65 -28.05
N SER A 120 24.89 22.04 -29.27
CA SER A 120 25.10 23.40 -29.81
C SER A 120 23.84 24.23 -30.07
N ASN A 121 22.63 23.70 -29.84
CA ASN A 121 21.36 24.42 -30.09
C ASN A 121 20.71 24.92 -28.77
N PRO A 122 20.42 26.23 -28.63
CA PRO A 122 19.81 26.80 -27.43
C PRO A 122 18.44 26.20 -27.08
N VAL A 123 17.66 25.77 -28.08
CA VAL A 123 16.35 25.12 -27.85
C VAL A 123 16.52 23.78 -27.14
N GLN A 124 17.59 23.04 -27.45
CA GLN A 124 17.85 21.74 -26.85
C GLN A 124 18.47 21.84 -25.46
N ALA A 125 19.23 22.91 -25.19
CA ALA A 125 19.66 23.24 -23.82
C ALA A 125 18.46 23.44 -22.90
N LEU A 126 17.42 24.15 -23.37
CA LEU A 126 16.16 24.29 -22.62
C LEU A 126 15.46 22.94 -22.41
N THR A 127 15.41 22.09 -23.44
CA THR A 127 14.80 20.76 -23.32
C THR A 127 15.52 19.87 -22.30
N ARG A 128 16.85 19.92 -22.26
CA ARG A 128 17.65 19.23 -21.25
C ARG A 128 17.32 19.72 -19.84
N ASP A 129 17.27 21.04 -19.63
CA ASP A 129 16.95 21.62 -18.32
C ASP A 129 15.54 21.21 -17.85
N VAL A 130 14.56 21.17 -18.77
CA VAL A 130 13.20 20.71 -18.48
C VAL A 130 13.21 19.23 -18.09
N LEU A 131 13.85 18.35 -18.87
CA LEU A 131 13.93 16.92 -18.57
C LEU A 131 14.62 16.65 -17.23
N GLN A 132 15.73 17.33 -16.95
CA GLN A 132 16.45 17.18 -15.68
C GLN A 132 15.61 17.63 -14.48
N ARG A 133 14.89 18.75 -14.58
CA ARG A 133 13.99 19.22 -13.52
C ARG A 133 12.82 18.25 -13.29
N LEU A 134 12.25 17.73 -14.38
CA LEU A 134 11.16 16.74 -14.29
C LEU A 134 11.65 15.45 -13.63
N LEU A 135 12.81 14.94 -14.03
CA LEU A 135 13.42 13.74 -13.44
C LEU A 135 13.77 13.94 -11.96
N ALA A 136 14.37 15.06 -11.58
CA ALA A 136 14.64 15.38 -10.18
C ALA A 136 13.36 15.39 -9.34
N GLY A 137 12.28 15.97 -9.91
CA GLY A 137 10.94 15.93 -9.30
C GLY A 137 10.41 14.50 -9.14
N SER A 138 10.52 13.66 -10.17
CA SER A 138 10.09 12.26 -10.14
C SER A 138 10.88 11.43 -9.12
N THR A 139 12.20 11.62 -9.03
CA THR A 139 13.06 10.94 -8.05
C THR A 139 12.67 11.31 -6.62
N SER A 140 12.44 12.60 -6.35
CA SER A 140 11.98 13.07 -5.04
C SER A 140 10.60 12.51 -4.69
N SER A 141 9.67 12.47 -5.66
CA SER A 141 8.34 11.87 -5.47
C SER A 141 8.42 10.36 -5.20
N LEU A 142 9.29 9.63 -5.90
CA LEU A 142 9.49 8.20 -5.66
C LEU A 142 10.08 7.95 -4.27
N ALA A 143 11.08 8.72 -3.86
CA ALA A 143 11.69 8.58 -2.53
C ALA A 143 10.66 8.81 -1.42
N SER A 144 9.86 9.88 -1.52
CA SER A 144 8.78 10.17 -0.57
C SER A 144 7.72 9.07 -0.56
N PHE A 145 7.33 8.55 -1.73
CA PHE A 145 6.41 7.43 -1.81
C PHE A 145 6.93 6.18 -1.09
N LEU A 146 8.20 5.80 -1.33
CA LEU A 146 8.80 4.62 -0.71
C LEU A 146 8.87 4.75 0.81
N GLU A 147 9.25 5.92 1.32
CA GLU A 147 9.27 6.21 2.76
C GLU A 147 7.87 6.04 3.39
N ILE A 148 6.84 6.60 2.76
CA ILE A 148 5.46 6.47 3.25
C ILE A 148 5.01 5.01 3.17
N ALA A 149 5.28 4.31 2.07
CA ALA A 149 4.89 2.91 1.89
C ALA A 149 5.54 1.99 2.94
N GLU A 150 6.81 2.21 3.28
CA GLU A 150 7.50 1.48 4.34
C GLU A 150 6.87 1.72 5.72
N SER A 151 6.37 2.94 5.98
CA SER A 151 5.72 3.28 7.25
C SER A 151 4.37 2.58 7.48
N VAL A 152 3.68 2.17 6.40
CA VAL A 152 2.35 1.55 6.48
C VAL A 152 2.41 0.10 6.96
N LYS A 153 3.41 -0.66 6.51
CA LYS A 153 3.57 -2.09 6.83
C LYS A 153 3.53 -2.41 8.33
N PRO A 154 4.32 -1.78 9.21
CA PRO A 154 4.30 -2.10 10.64
C PRO A 154 2.92 -1.82 11.28
N ARG A 155 2.19 -0.82 10.80
CA ARG A 155 0.85 -0.48 11.32
C ARG A 155 -0.19 -1.53 10.94
N ILE A 156 -0.15 -2.02 9.70
CA ILE A 156 -0.99 -3.15 9.27
C ILE A 156 -0.69 -4.39 10.10
N GLU A 157 0.59 -4.68 10.35
CA GLU A 157 1.00 -5.81 11.17
C GLU A 157 0.50 -5.68 12.62
N ALA A 158 0.57 -4.48 13.21
CA ALA A 158 0.04 -4.20 14.54
C ALA A 158 -1.49 -4.44 14.63
N ASN A 159 -2.28 -3.93 13.67
CA ASN A 159 -3.72 -4.18 13.63
C ASN A 159 -4.04 -5.66 13.44
N ARG A 160 -3.29 -6.36 12.58
CA ARG A 160 -3.45 -7.81 12.39
C ARG A 160 -3.25 -8.56 13.70
N LEU A 161 -2.21 -8.24 14.46
CA LEU A 161 -1.92 -8.87 15.75
C LEU A 161 -3.00 -8.55 16.80
N LEU A 162 -3.53 -7.33 16.82
CA LEU A 162 -4.63 -6.95 17.70
C LEU A 162 -5.88 -7.80 17.41
N LEU A 163 -6.29 -7.90 16.14
CA LEU A 163 -7.44 -8.68 15.73
C LEU A 163 -7.28 -10.17 16.07
N GLN A 164 -6.08 -10.73 15.88
CA GLN A 164 -5.78 -12.12 16.26
C GLN A 164 -5.92 -12.34 17.77
N LYS A 165 -5.43 -11.41 18.60
CA LYS A 165 -5.57 -11.48 20.06
C LYS A 165 -7.04 -11.43 20.48
N LEU A 166 -7.82 -10.54 19.89
CA LEU A 166 -9.26 -10.42 20.18
C LEU A 166 -10.02 -11.67 19.76
N ALA A 167 -9.77 -12.19 18.55
CA ALA A 167 -10.40 -13.42 18.09
C ALA A 167 -10.14 -14.59 19.04
N LYS A 168 -8.89 -14.75 19.50
CA LYS A 168 -8.53 -15.76 20.50
C LYS A 168 -9.28 -15.55 21.82
N SER A 169 -9.31 -14.31 22.33
CA SER A 169 -10.03 -13.97 23.56
C SER A 169 -11.53 -14.30 23.49
N TYR A 170 -12.16 -14.04 22.34
CA TYR A 170 -13.57 -14.39 22.11
C TYR A 170 -13.79 -15.90 22.04
N GLN A 171 -12.90 -16.65 21.39
CA GLN A 171 -12.95 -18.11 21.36
C GLN A 171 -12.81 -18.71 22.76
N ASP A 172 -11.86 -18.21 23.56
CA ASP A 172 -11.64 -18.67 24.93
C ASP A 172 -12.84 -18.35 25.83
N SER A 173 -13.43 -17.15 25.67
CA SER A 173 -14.64 -16.75 26.39
C SER A 173 -15.85 -17.60 26.00
N TYR A 174 -16.04 -17.88 24.71
CA TYR A 174 -17.12 -18.74 24.24
C TYR A 174 -16.98 -20.17 24.77
N ARG A 175 -15.76 -20.71 24.77
CA ARG A 175 -15.46 -22.02 25.35
C ARG A 175 -15.78 -22.06 26.84
N PHE A 176 -15.38 -21.04 27.60
CA PHE A 176 -15.70 -20.91 29.02
C PHE A 176 -17.22 -20.95 29.25
N TRP A 177 -18.00 -20.19 28.47
CA TRP A 177 -19.46 -20.19 28.61
C TRP A 177 -20.11 -21.54 28.24
N ILE A 178 -19.57 -22.27 27.27
CA ILE A 178 -20.01 -23.66 26.97
C ILE A 178 -19.73 -24.58 28.15
N GLU A 179 -18.51 -24.55 28.71
CA GLU A 179 -18.11 -25.37 29.85
C GLU A 179 -19.00 -25.09 31.08
N MET A 180 -19.25 -23.81 31.38
CA MET A 180 -20.18 -23.38 32.44
C MET A 180 -21.62 -23.85 32.21
N ALA A 181 -22.12 -23.79 30.97
CA ALA A 181 -23.46 -24.25 30.62
C ALA A 181 -23.59 -25.78 30.79
N ALA A 182 -22.55 -26.55 30.42
CA ALA A 182 -22.52 -27.99 30.61
C ALA A 182 -22.51 -28.39 32.10
N GLU A 183 -21.74 -27.68 32.92
CA GLU A 183 -21.70 -27.90 34.37
C GLU A 183 -23.03 -27.54 35.05
N THR A 184 -23.69 -26.48 34.60
CA THR A 184 -24.98 -26.02 35.17
C THR A 184 -26.20 -26.82 34.68
N GLN A 185 -26.12 -27.55 33.56
CA GLN A 185 -27.14 -28.52 33.16
C GLN A 185 -27.08 -29.83 33.98
N SER A 186 -25.96 -30.09 34.67
CA SER A 186 -25.74 -31.34 35.44
C SER A 186 -26.44 -31.51 36.82
N PRO A 187 -27.09 -30.53 37.49
CA PRO A 187 -27.75 -30.78 38.77
C PRO A 187 -29.26 -31.10 38.70
N TYR A 188 -29.92 -30.90 37.56
CA TYR A 188 -31.38 -31.14 37.43
C TYR A 188 -31.70 -32.09 36.29
N ASP A 189 -31.13 -33.28 36.35
CA ASP A 189 -31.69 -34.40 35.60
C ASP A 189 -33.00 -34.85 36.28
N ALA A 190 -34.00 -35.22 35.47
CA ALA A 190 -35.44 -35.24 35.77
C ALA A 190 -35.94 -36.25 36.84
N ARG A 191 -35.07 -36.74 37.72
CA ARG A 191 -35.42 -37.54 38.90
C ARG A 191 -34.77 -36.91 40.12
N GLY A 192 -35.53 -36.06 40.80
CA GLY A 192 -35.07 -35.34 41.98
C GLY A 192 -34.35 -36.25 42.97
N ILE A 193 -33.08 -35.94 43.24
CA ILE A 193 -32.31 -36.52 44.34
C ILE A 193 -31.45 -35.39 44.94
N GLN A 194 -31.79 -35.00 46.17
CA GLN A 194 -30.90 -34.25 47.07
C GLN A 194 -29.57 -35.00 47.19
N LYS A 195 -28.45 -34.37 46.80
CA LYS A 195 -27.14 -34.83 47.26
C LYS A 195 -26.88 -34.24 48.64
N SER A 196 -26.74 -35.13 49.62
CA SER A 196 -26.27 -34.82 50.96
C SER A 196 -24.89 -34.15 50.90
N SER A 197 -24.79 -32.95 51.45
CA SER A 197 -23.50 -32.28 51.64
C SER A 197 -22.75 -32.94 52.80
N SER A 198 -21.89 -33.89 52.50
CA SER A 198 -20.87 -34.32 53.46
C SER A 198 -19.63 -34.87 52.76
N VAL A 199 -18.83 -34.00 52.13
CA VAL A 199 -17.39 -34.23 52.02
C VAL A 199 -16.68 -32.89 52.11
N ALA A 200 -16.04 -32.66 53.26
CA ALA A 200 -14.97 -31.69 53.38
C ALA A 200 -13.87 -32.03 52.37
N SER A 201 -13.60 -31.14 51.42
CA SER A 201 -12.39 -31.16 50.61
C SER A 201 -11.84 -29.75 50.56
N GLY A 202 -10.82 -29.52 51.38
CA GLY A 202 -10.20 -28.21 51.54
C GLY A 202 -9.41 -27.81 50.31
N ILE A 203 -9.67 -26.60 49.82
CA ILE A 203 -8.75 -25.90 48.92
C ILE A 203 -7.82 -25.07 49.80
N ARG A 204 -6.56 -25.51 49.93
CA ARG A 204 -5.47 -24.67 50.44
C ARG A 204 -5.09 -23.66 49.35
N VAL A 205 -5.30 -22.39 49.61
CA VAL A 205 -4.67 -21.29 48.85
C VAL A 205 -3.24 -21.16 49.37
N LYS A 206 -2.24 -21.28 48.49
CA LYS A 206 -0.85 -20.87 48.79
C LYS A 206 -0.79 -19.35 48.72
N ALA A 207 -0.43 -18.73 49.84
CA ALA A 207 0.15 -17.38 49.87
C ALA A 207 1.62 -17.42 49.42
#